data_AF-A0A2V2W217-F1
#
_entry.id   AF-A0A2V2W217-F1
#
_cell.length_a   1.000
_cell.length_b   1.000
_cell.length_c   1.000
_cell.angle_alpha   90.00
_cell.angle_beta   90.00
_cell.angle_gamma   90.00
#
_symmetry.space_group_name_H-M   'P 1'
#
loop_
_entity.id
_entity.type
_entity.pdbx_description
1 polymer ?
#
loop_
_entity_poly.entity_id
_entity_poly.type
_entity_poly.pdbx_seq_one_letter_code
_entity_poly.pdbx_strand_id
1 'polypeptide(L)'
;MSRAFLERCPRRHLVIHMDINRTIIQVDSAGQRTMEDALNGNIAANVWGRCEEDKWVAVLGPGEEGDRSGLVTFDKYVDNAYTEPPLMQELPKAEREGIWRDISAKRRSVLRTFTHAGQPGENYAQHVEEQRKVLTAASNCSMVPSFFQLVNTLSELNWSFTMIFRTFGHDLANVLQEWRQFLFGELAHKPQGALLGRMKEKYVPEMTGCIFRAEDSIFFCVGPDEAAVVHHPEGVEKMSPSEVLAQLSTMPSCKEVHQTNFMQLHDQILEYTSASNNVGGIVDYYPFWAQGAERRSGGKVFPVAITSSSRVTAPVTPRFYVFFDDNIFIGRKNQ
;
A
#
# COMPACT_ATOMS: atom_id res chain seq x y z
N MET A 1 9.43 18.08 0.05
CA MET A 1 10.12 18.70 -1.11
C MET A 1 9.41 19.99 -1.47
N SER A 2 10.12 21.07 -1.76
CA SER A 2 9.49 22.35 -2.15
C SER A 2 9.17 22.37 -3.65
N ARG A 3 8.11 23.09 -4.03
CA ARG A 3 7.74 23.32 -5.45
C ARG A 3 8.92 23.87 -6.27
N ALA A 4 9.65 24.82 -5.70
CA ALA A 4 10.82 25.44 -6.33
C ALA A 4 11.95 24.44 -6.64
N PHE A 5 12.06 23.35 -5.90
CA PHE A 5 12.99 22.27 -6.23
C PHE A 5 12.48 21.44 -7.42
N LEU A 6 11.20 21.03 -7.39
CA LEU A 6 10.58 20.23 -8.45
C LEU A 6 10.60 20.93 -9.81
N GLU A 7 10.44 22.26 -9.83
CA GLU A 7 10.51 23.07 -11.05
C GLU A 7 11.88 23.01 -11.76
N ARG A 8 12.95 22.67 -11.04
CA ARG A 8 14.33 22.55 -11.57
C ARG A 8 14.68 21.12 -11.97
N CYS A 9 13.85 20.14 -11.60
CA CYS A 9 14.11 18.74 -11.90
C CYS A 9 13.85 18.43 -13.38
N PRO A 10 14.65 17.55 -14.01
CA PRO A 10 14.32 17.03 -15.33
C PRO A 10 12.97 16.33 -15.33
N ARG A 11 12.06 16.76 -16.22
CA ARG A 11 10.69 16.22 -16.34
C ARG A 11 10.67 14.85 -17.04
N ARG A 12 11.17 13.82 -16.37
CA ARG A 12 11.05 12.42 -16.83
C ARG A 12 9.77 11.80 -16.32
N HIS A 13 9.17 10.92 -17.11
CA HIS A 13 7.95 10.23 -16.71
C HIS A 13 8.13 9.45 -15.39
N LEU A 14 7.21 9.64 -14.45
CA LEU A 14 7.20 8.98 -13.14
C LEU A 14 6.29 7.75 -13.17
N VAL A 15 6.73 6.64 -12.61
CA VAL A 15 5.86 5.50 -12.30
C VAL A 15 5.66 5.48 -10.79
N ILE A 16 4.48 5.86 -10.34
CA ILE A 16 4.12 6.03 -8.93
C ILE A 16 3.32 4.82 -8.48
N HIS A 17 3.91 4.03 -7.60
CA HIS A 17 3.23 2.97 -6.87
C HIS A 17 2.72 3.54 -5.55
N MET A 18 1.41 3.53 -5.38
CA MET A 18 0.73 4.05 -4.21
C MET A 18 0.10 2.90 -3.46
N ASP A 19 0.69 2.52 -2.33
CA ASP A 19 -0.04 1.72 -1.36
C ASP A 19 -1.26 2.50 -0.86
N ILE A 20 -2.40 1.83 -0.68
CA ILE A 20 -3.65 2.50 -0.29
C ILE A 20 -3.73 2.66 1.23
N ASN A 21 -3.70 1.54 1.95
CA ASN A 21 -4.01 1.48 3.37
C ASN A 21 -2.91 2.16 4.20
N ARG A 22 -3.29 2.97 5.20
CA ARG A 22 -2.40 3.79 6.04
C ARG A 22 -1.53 4.83 5.30
N THR A 23 -1.49 4.80 3.97
CA THR A 23 -0.71 5.70 3.13
C THR A 23 -1.58 6.83 2.60
N ILE A 24 -2.64 6.51 1.85
CA ILE A 24 -3.59 7.51 1.34
C ILE A 24 -4.98 7.39 1.93
N ILE A 25 -5.35 6.24 2.49
CA ILE A 25 -6.62 6.07 3.23
C ILE A 25 -6.31 5.75 4.69
N GLN A 26 -7.06 6.40 5.61
CA GLN A 26 -6.89 6.26 7.06
C GLN A 26 -7.91 5.32 7.70
N VAL A 27 -8.83 4.73 6.93
CA VAL A 27 -9.78 3.72 7.39
C VAL A 27 -9.45 2.40 6.68
N ASP A 28 -9.37 1.31 7.43
CA ASP A 28 -9.15 -0.03 6.89
C ASP A 28 -10.36 -0.90 7.24
N SER A 29 -11.24 -1.06 6.26
CA SER A 29 -12.48 -1.83 6.39
C SER A 29 -12.20 -3.32 6.56
N ALA A 30 -11.17 -3.85 5.89
CA ALA A 30 -10.75 -5.26 5.99
C ALA A 30 -10.21 -5.60 7.39
N GLY A 31 -9.51 -4.66 8.02
CA GLY A 31 -8.95 -4.82 9.36
C GLY A 31 -9.91 -4.50 10.52
N GLN A 32 -11.17 -4.15 10.24
CA GLN A 32 -12.13 -3.61 11.23
C GLN A 32 -11.58 -2.44 12.06
N ARG A 33 -10.71 -1.61 11.45
CA ARG A 33 -10.10 -0.47 12.15
C ARG A 33 -10.96 0.77 11.94
N THR A 34 -11.35 1.41 13.04
CA THR A 34 -11.99 2.71 12.99
C THR A 34 -10.96 3.79 12.63
N MET A 35 -11.43 4.96 12.20
CA MET A 35 -10.57 6.13 12.03
C MET A 35 -9.81 6.45 13.32
N GLU A 36 -10.45 6.29 14.49
CA GLU A 36 -9.81 6.54 15.79
C GLU A 36 -8.61 5.63 16.04
N ASP A 37 -8.77 4.34 15.74
CA ASP A 37 -7.71 3.34 15.90
C ASP A 37 -6.52 3.69 15.01
N ALA A 38 -6.78 4.14 13.77
CA ALA A 38 -5.74 4.53 12.83
C ALA A 38 -5.00 5.79 13.29
N LEU A 39 -5.73 6.82 13.73
CA LEU A 39 -5.13 8.07 14.19
C LEU A 39 -4.25 7.85 15.43
N ASN A 40 -4.72 7.06 16.40
CA ASN A 40 -3.92 6.65 17.57
C ASN A 40 -2.68 5.86 17.14
N GLY A 41 -2.85 4.89 16.24
CA GLY A 41 -1.76 4.11 15.69
C GLY A 41 -0.71 4.95 14.96
N ASN A 42 -1.11 6.03 14.29
CA ASN A 42 -0.18 6.96 13.64
C ASN A 42 0.66 7.72 14.67
N ILE A 43 0.07 8.11 15.80
CA ILE A 43 0.82 8.74 16.90
C ILE A 43 1.79 7.72 17.53
N ALA A 44 1.33 6.50 17.80
CA ALA A 44 2.19 5.43 18.32
C ALA A 44 3.41 5.13 17.41
N ALA A 45 3.24 5.25 16.10
CA ALA A 45 4.32 5.06 15.12
C ALA A 45 5.30 6.24 15.03
N ASN A 46 4.96 7.41 15.61
CA ASN A 46 5.75 8.64 15.50
C ASN A 46 6.22 9.21 16.84
N VAL A 47 5.78 8.66 17.98
CA VAL A 47 6.34 8.99 19.30
C VAL A 47 7.48 8.03 19.61
N TRP A 48 8.64 8.59 19.93
CA TRP A 48 9.87 7.88 20.29
C TRP A 48 10.05 7.84 21.79
N GLY A 49 10.54 6.72 22.30
CA GLY A 49 10.76 6.51 23.72
C GLY A 49 11.89 5.54 24.02
N ARG A 50 12.13 5.33 25.31
CA ARG A 50 13.12 4.38 25.82
C ARG A 50 12.42 3.21 26.50
N CYS A 51 13.02 2.04 26.39
CA CYS A 51 12.67 0.91 27.23
C CYS A 51 13.43 1.06 28.55
N GLU A 52 12.72 1.37 29.63
CA GLU A 52 13.24 1.44 30.98
C GLU A 52 12.66 0.26 31.75
N GLU A 53 13.53 -0.66 32.19
CA GLU A 53 13.14 -1.94 32.79
C GLU A 53 12.17 -2.71 31.89
N ASP A 54 10.91 -2.86 32.32
CA ASP A 54 9.83 -3.57 31.61
C ASP A 54 8.82 -2.62 30.93
N LYS A 55 9.09 -1.31 30.91
CA LYS A 55 8.14 -0.30 30.40
C LYS A 55 8.76 0.56 29.33
N TRP A 56 7.91 1.04 28.43
CA TRP A 56 8.27 2.05 27.47
C TRP A 56 7.85 3.43 27.99
N VAL A 57 8.76 4.40 27.91
CA VAL A 57 8.54 5.78 28.36
C VAL A 57 8.79 6.73 27.19
N ALA A 58 7.82 7.61 26.91
CA ALA A 58 7.92 8.58 25.83
C ALA A 58 9.01 9.63 26.08
N VAL A 59 9.74 10.00 25.03
CA VAL A 59 10.84 10.98 25.08
C VAL A 59 10.66 12.08 24.04
N LEU A 60 10.29 11.74 22.80
CA LEU A 60 10.09 12.72 21.72
C LEU A 60 8.76 12.46 21.01
N GLY A 61 7.98 13.52 20.83
CA GLY A 61 6.73 13.52 20.08
C GLY A 61 6.90 13.60 18.56
N PRO A 62 5.78 13.55 17.81
CA PRO A 62 5.80 13.69 16.37
C PRO A 62 6.31 15.08 15.96
N GLY A 63 7.31 15.13 15.07
CA GLY A 63 7.88 16.38 14.56
C GLY A 63 8.83 17.10 15.51
N GLU A 64 9.02 16.62 16.73
CA GLU A 64 9.99 17.19 17.66
C GLU A 64 11.44 16.93 17.20
N GLU A 65 12.29 17.95 17.36
CA GLU A 65 13.72 17.83 17.12
C GLU A 65 14.41 17.17 18.32
N GLY A 66 15.41 16.32 18.07
CA GLY A 66 16.15 15.64 19.14
C GLY A 66 16.98 14.46 18.64
N ASP A 67 17.88 13.99 19.49
CA ASP A 67 18.65 12.77 19.23
C ASP A 67 17.77 11.53 19.40
N ARG A 68 17.61 10.77 18.31
CA ARG A 68 16.82 9.53 18.28
C ARG A 68 17.68 8.29 18.52
N SER A 69 18.98 8.45 18.77
CA SER A 69 19.89 7.34 19.01
C SER A 69 19.46 6.50 20.22
N GLY A 70 19.25 5.21 20.00
CA GLY A 70 18.81 4.27 21.05
C GLY A 70 17.33 4.40 21.43
N LEU A 71 16.54 5.26 20.78
CA LEU A 71 15.10 5.33 20.98
C LEU A 71 14.38 4.33 20.06
N VAL A 72 13.22 3.88 20.49
CA VAL A 72 12.29 3.08 19.68
C VAL A 72 10.90 3.71 19.73
N THR A 73 10.16 3.62 18.62
CA THR A 73 8.77 4.08 18.61
C THR A 73 7.90 3.17 19.46
N PHE A 74 6.77 3.68 19.96
CA PHE A 74 5.84 2.84 20.74
C PHE A 74 5.32 1.67 19.90
N ASP A 75 5.01 1.93 18.62
CA ASP A 75 4.62 0.88 17.66
C ASP A 75 5.66 -0.24 17.57
N LYS A 76 6.95 0.13 17.47
CA LYS A 76 8.04 -0.84 17.43
C LYS A 76 8.22 -1.60 18.74
N TYR A 77 8.01 -0.94 19.88
CA TYR A 77 8.03 -1.58 21.19
C TYR A 77 6.92 -2.63 21.31
N VAL A 78 5.69 -2.30 20.89
CA VAL A 78 4.54 -3.23 20.88
C VAL A 78 4.79 -4.42 19.96
N ASP A 79 5.36 -4.19 18.77
CA ASP A 79 5.76 -5.25 17.84
C ASP A 79 6.75 -6.23 18.49
N ASN A 80 7.73 -5.72 19.23
CA ASN A 80 8.74 -6.54 19.91
C ASN A 80 8.13 -7.29 21.11
N ALA A 81 7.22 -6.68 21.85
CA ALA A 81 6.54 -7.29 23.00
C ALA A 81 5.61 -8.45 22.58
N TYR A 82 5.02 -8.37 21.40
CA TYR A 82 4.13 -9.39 20.83
C TYR A 82 4.73 -9.98 19.56
N THR A 83 5.92 -10.57 19.64
CA THR A 83 6.58 -11.22 18.49
C THR A 83 6.02 -12.63 18.20
N GLU A 84 6.29 -13.14 17.00
CA GLU A 84 6.01 -14.54 16.65
C GLU A 84 6.74 -15.51 17.59
N PRO A 85 6.09 -16.59 18.06
CA PRO A 85 6.75 -17.65 18.80
C PRO A 85 7.83 -18.35 17.97
N PRO A 86 8.89 -18.89 18.61
CA PRO A 86 9.85 -19.75 17.93
C PRO A 86 9.15 -20.92 17.23
N LEU A 87 9.67 -21.32 16.06
CA LEU A 87 9.17 -22.45 15.25
C LEU A 87 7.73 -22.30 14.72
N MET A 88 7.11 -21.13 14.83
CA MET A 88 5.77 -20.87 14.29
C MET A 88 5.67 -21.27 12.81
N GLN A 89 6.74 -21.11 12.01
CA GLN A 89 6.76 -21.47 10.59
C GLN A 89 6.68 -22.96 10.29
N GLU A 90 6.98 -23.81 11.27
CA GLU A 90 6.92 -25.27 11.13
C GLU A 90 5.51 -25.80 11.41
N LEU A 91 4.60 -24.96 11.92
CA LEU A 91 3.23 -25.35 12.23
C LEU A 91 2.35 -25.43 10.98
N PRO A 92 1.30 -26.26 11.01
CA PRO A 92 0.28 -26.29 9.96
C PRO A 92 -0.31 -24.91 9.69
N LYS A 93 -0.67 -24.63 8.43
CA LYS A 93 -1.19 -23.32 7.99
C LYS A 93 -2.31 -22.77 8.89
N ALA A 94 -3.30 -23.59 9.24
CA ALA A 94 -4.43 -23.17 10.06
C ALA A 94 -4.01 -22.74 11.48
N GLU A 95 -3.02 -23.41 12.07
CA GLU A 95 -2.49 -23.06 13.39
C GLU A 95 -1.67 -21.77 13.35
N ARG A 96 -0.84 -21.60 12.30
CA ARG A 96 -0.11 -20.35 12.04
C ARG A 96 -1.05 -19.16 11.92
N GLU A 97 -2.13 -19.30 11.15
CA GLU A 97 -3.13 -18.26 10.98
C GLU A 97 -3.84 -17.91 12.30
N GLY A 98 -4.12 -18.91 13.14
CA GLY A 98 -4.68 -18.70 14.48
C GLY A 98 -3.76 -17.88 15.39
N ILE A 99 -2.50 -18.30 15.52
CA ILE A 99 -1.49 -17.60 16.34
C ILE A 99 -1.29 -16.17 15.84
N TRP A 100 -1.21 -15.98 14.52
CA TRP A 100 -1.02 -14.66 13.93
C TRP A 100 -2.18 -13.72 14.20
N ARG A 101 -3.42 -14.24 14.14
CA ARG A 101 -4.63 -13.49 14.46
C ARG A 101 -4.60 -12.98 15.90
N ASP A 102 -4.15 -13.80 16.84
CA ASP A 102 -4.06 -13.44 18.25
C ASP A 102 -2.97 -12.39 18.52
N ILE A 103 -1.79 -12.55 17.92
CA ILE A 103 -0.70 -11.56 18.00
C ILE A 103 -1.17 -10.22 17.47
N SER A 104 -1.74 -10.22 16.26
CA SER A 104 -2.22 -9.02 15.59
C SER A 104 -3.34 -8.34 16.39
N ALA A 105 -4.25 -9.11 17.00
CA ALA A 105 -5.29 -8.59 17.86
C ALA A 105 -4.73 -7.92 19.13
N LYS A 106 -3.72 -8.52 19.77
CA LYS A 106 -3.04 -7.93 20.93
C LYS A 106 -2.34 -6.62 20.58
N ARG A 107 -1.57 -6.59 19.48
CA ARG A 107 -0.90 -5.38 19.00
C ARG A 107 -1.92 -4.25 18.75
N ARG A 108 -2.99 -4.54 18.01
CA ARG A 108 -4.07 -3.58 17.75
C ARG A 108 -4.72 -3.06 19.03
N SER A 109 -4.99 -3.95 19.99
CA SER A 109 -5.58 -3.59 21.28
C SER A 109 -4.76 -2.55 22.04
N VAL A 110 -3.43 -2.66 22.00
CA VAL A 110 -2.53 -1.74 22.71
C VAL A 110 -2.38 -0.42 21.94
N LEU A 111 -2.20 -0.49 20.62
CA LEU A 111 -1.95 0.70 19.79
C LEU A 111 -3.16 1.63 19.74
N ARG A 112 -4.39 1.07 19.67
CA ARG A 112 -5.60 1.90 19.55
C ARG A 112 -5.88 2.79 20.75
N THR A 113 -5.32 2.46 21.92
CA THR A 113 -5.51 3.24 23.14
C THR A 113 -4.29 4.08 23.50
N PHE A 114 -3.28 4.17 22.64
CA PHE A 114 -1.97 4.72 23.00
C PHE A 114 -2.05 6.12 23.65
N THR A 115 -2.92 7.00 23.15
CA THR A 115 -3.07 8.37 23.69
C THR A 115 -4.24 8.53 24.65
N HIS A 116 -4.88 7.43 25.09
CA HIS A 116 -5.96 7.51 26.09
C HIS A 116 -5.40 7.89 27.47
N ALA A 117 -6.28 8.35 28.36
CA ALA A 117 -5.90 8.69 29.73
C ALA A 117 -5.24 7.49 30.45
N GLY A 118 -4.12 7.76 31.13
CA GLY A 118 -3.30 6.77 31.82
C GLY A 118 -2.41 5.92 30.91
N GLN A 119 -2.37 6.18 29.60
CA GLN A 119 -1.55 5.43 28.65
C GLN A 119 -0.25 6.19 28.33
N PRO A 120 0.80 5.49 27.84
CA PRO A 120 2.13 6.10 27.68
C PRO A 120 2.17 7.31 26.72
N GLY A 121 1.18 7.42 25.83
CA GLY A 121 1.06 8.49 24.85
C GLY A 121 0.06 9.60 25.21
N GLU A 122 -0.49 9.65 26.44
CA GLU A 122 -1.56 10.58 26.83
C GLU A 122 -1.25 12.05 26.46
N ASN A 123 -0.02 12.50 26.70
CA ASN A 123 0.42 13.86 26.41
C ASN A 123 0.40 14.22 24.91
N TYR A 124 0.27 13.24 24.02
CA TYR A 124 0.24 13.42 22.57
C TYR A 124 -1.18 13.32 21.97
N ALA A 125 -2.22 13.22 22.81
CA ALA A 125 -3.62 13.15 22.36
C ALA A 125 -4.03 14.34 21.47
N GLN A 126 -3.41 15.52 21.68
CA GLN A 126 -3.65 16.69 20.83
C GLN A 126 -3.36 16.43 19.34
N HIS A 127 -2.38 15.58 19.01
CA HIS A 127 -2.03 15.27 17.62
C HIS A 127 -3.03 14.31 16.96
N VAL A 128 -3.80 13.54 17.73
CA VAL A 128 -4.95 12.79 17.21
C VAL A 128 -6.02 13.78 16.74
N GLU A 129 -6.31 14.80 17.54
CA GLU A 129 -7.30 15.83 17.20
C GLU A 129 -6.87 16.72 16.02
N GLU A 130 -5.58 17.02 15.89
CA GLU A 130 -5.03 17.71 14.72
C GLU A 130 -5.24 16.92 13.43
N GLN A 131 -4.90 15.63 13.43
CA GLN A 131 -5.15 14.75 12.29
C GLN A 131 -6.64 14.68 11.96
N ARG A 132 -7.50 14.49 12.98
CA ARG A 132 -8.96 14.44 12.81
C ARG A 132 -9.51 15.69 12.16
N LYS A 133 -9.05 16.88 12.59
CA LYS A 133 -9.47 18.16 11.99
C LYS A 133 -9.12 18.24 10.51
N VAL A 134 -7.92 17.79 10.12
CA VAL A 134 -7.49 17.78 8.71
C VAL A 134 -8.33 16.81 7.89
N LEU A 135 -8.57 15.61 8.38
CA LEU A 135 -9.35 14.59 7.66
C LEU A 135 -10.82 14.96 7.54
N THR A 136 -11.42 15.52 8.59
CA THR A 136 -12.84 15.90 8.59
C THR A 136 -13.13 17.21 7.85
N ALA A 137 -12.12 18.07 7.64
CA ALA A 137 -12.26 19.28 6.82
C ALA A 137 -12.58 18.97 5.34
N ALA A 138 -12.20 17.79 4.84
CA ALA A 138 -12.56 17.30 3.53
C ALA A 138 -13.75 16.33 3.62
N SER A 139 -14.92 16.83 4.01
CA SER A 139 -16.14 16.02 4.08
C SER A 139 -16.38 15.29 2.75
N ASN A 140 -16.63 13.97 2.79
CA ASN A 140 -16.82 13.05 1.65
C ASN A 140 -15.54 12.57 0.94
N CYS A 141 -14.37 12.68 1.58
CA CYS A 141 -13.09 12.17 1.08
C CYS A 141 -12.59 11.07 2.02
N SER A 142 -12.25 9.90 1.48
CA SER A 142 -11.52 8.85 2.21
C SER A 142 -10.00 9.00 2.03
N MET A 143 -9.58 9.55 0.88
CA MET A 143 -8.19 9.84 0.60
C MET A 143 -7.72 11.12 1.31
N VAL A 144 -6.49 11.10 1.80
CA VAL A 144 -5.86 12.23 2.49
C VAL A 144 -5.64 13.43 1.53
N PRO A 145 -5.85 14.67 1.99
CA PRO A 145 -5.65 15.89 1.19
C PRO A 145 -4.28 16.00 0.48
N SER A 146 -3.21 15.50 1.11
CA SER A 146 -1.85 15.56 0.56
C SER A 146 -1.69 14.76 -0.73
N PHE A 147 -2.49 13.72 -0.95
CA PHE A 147 -2.52 12.97 -2.21
C PHE A 147 -2.97 13.88 -3.37
N PHE A 148 -4.08 14.60 -3.21
CA PHE A 148 -4.58 15.52 -4.24
C PHE A 148 -3.59 16.67 -4.49
N GLN A 149 -2.94 17.16 -3.43
CA GLN A 149 -1.91 18.19 -3.56
C GLN A 149 -0.71 17.69 -4.38
N LEU A 150 -0.27 16.46 -4.17
CA LEU A 150 0.78 15.83 -4.98
C LEU A 150 0.37 15.78 -6.47
N VAL A 151 -0.82 15.27 -6.77
CA VAL A 151 -1.30 15.10 -8.15
C VAL A 151 -1.50 16.45 -8.84
N ASN A 152 -2.09 17.44 -8.15
CA ASN A 152 -2.20 18.80 -8.66
C ASN A 152 -0.83 19.41 -8.95
N THR A 153 0.14 19.22 -8.06
CA THR A 153 1.51 19.73 -8.26
C THR A 153 2.13 19.11 -9.52
N LEU A 154 2.02 17.80 -9.73
CA LEU A 154 2.51 17.14 -10.94
C LEU A 154 1.81 17.67 -12.19
N SER A 155 0.49 17.89 -12.10
CA SER A 155 -0.31 18.38 -13.21
C SER A 155 0.01 19.81 -13.64
N GLU A 156 0.16 20.72 -12.67
CA GLU A 156 0.53 22.11 -12.91
C GLU A 156 1.94 22.23 -13.49
N LEU A 157 2.86 21.37 -13.06
CA LEU A 157 4.21 21.28 -13.62
C LEU A 157 4.25 20.58 -14.98
N ASN A 158 3.09 20.10 -15.47
CA ASN A 158 2.94 19.29 -16.68
C ASN A 158 3.88 18.08 -16.68
N TRP A 159 4.08 17.50 -15.49
CA TRP A 159 4.98 16.36 -15.26
C TRP A 159 4.20 15.07 -15.49
N SER A 160 4.54 14.32 -16.54
CA SER A 160 3.84 13.07 -16.84
C SER A 160 4.09 12.00 -15.78
N PHE A 161 3.05 11.25 -15.44
CA PHE A 161 3.13 10.14 -14.50
C PHE A 161 2.19 9.00 -14.88
N THR A 162 2.52 7.81 -14.35
CA THR A 162 1.65 6.63 -14.25
C THR A 162 1.37 6.40 -12.77
N MET A 163 0.11 6.28 -12.40
CA MET A 163 -0.35 6.03 -11.03
C MET A 163 -0.88 4.61 -10.92
N ILE A 164 -0.29 3.82 -10.03
CA ILE A 164 -0.69 2.43 -9.76
C ILE A 164 -1.07 2.34 -8.30
N PHE A 165 -2.36 2.32 -8.02
CA PHE A 165 -2.89 2.06 -6.68
C PHE A 165 -2.73 0.57 -6.34
N ARG A 166 -2.30 0.28 -5.12
CA ARG A 166 -2.07 -1.09 -4.65
C ARG A 166 -2.74 -1.31 -3.31
N THR A 167 -3.36 -2.47 -3.14
CA THR A 167 -3.89 -2.89 -1.84
C THR A 167 -3.81 -4.40 -1.68
N PHE A 168 -3.99 -4.87 -0.45
CA PHE A 168 -4.32 -6.27 -0.13
C PHE A 168 -5.81 -6.43 0.20
N GLY A 169 -6.52 -5.33 0.47
CA GLY A 169 -7.90 -5.31 0.94
C GLY A 169 -8.90 -4.90 -0.16
N HIS A 170 -10.05 -4.39 0.28
CA HIS A 170 -11.23 -4.17 -0.55
C HIS A 170 -11.45 -2.69 -0.92
N ASP A 171 -10.53 -1.80 -0.55
CA ASP A 171 -10.71 -0.36 -0.69
C ASP A 171 -10.42 0.16 -2.12
N LEU A 172 -10.00 -0.71 -3.05
CA LEU A 172 -9.58 -0.30 -4.37
C LEU A 172 -10.70 0.38 -5.17
N ALA A 173 -11.90 -0.20 -5.18
CA ALA A 173 -13.05 0.37 -5.88
C ALA A 173 -13.38 1.78 -5.37
N ASN A 174 -13.35 1.97 -4.05
CA ASN A 174 -13.60 3.26 -3.42
C ASN A 174 -12.53 4.30 -3.79
N VAL A 175 -11.25 3.91 -3.79
CA VAL A 175 -10.13 4.79 -4.21
C VAL A 175 -10.31 5.25 -5.66
N LEU A 176 -10.63 4.33 -6.57
CA LEU A 176 -10.79 4.66 -7.99
C LEU A 176 -12.04 5.51 -8.24
N GLN A 177 -13.13 5.26 -7.50
CA GLN A 177 -14.30 6.13 -7.51
C GLN A 177 -13.95 7.55 -7.06
N GLU A 178 -13.24 7.67 -5.94
CA GLU A 178 -12.88 8.98 -5.39
C GLU A 178 -11.84 9.71 -6.28
N TRP A 179 -10.90 8.98 -6.89
CA TRP A 179 -10.02 9.51 -7.93
C TRP A 179 -10.81 10.12 -9.09
N ARG A 180 -11.86 9.42 -9.55
CA ARG A 180 -12.74 9.91 -10.61
C ARG A 180 -13.49 11.16 -10.16
N GLN A 181 -14.11 11.14 -8.99
CA GLN A 181 -14.78 12.32 -8.43
C GLN A 181 -13.84 13.52 -8.32
N PHE A 182 -12.59 13.31 -7.90
CA PHE A 182 -11.56 14.34 -7.91
C PHE A 182 -11.30 14.86 -9.33
N LEU A 183 -11.02 13.97 -10.29
CA LEU A 183 -10.69 14.36 -11.67
C LEU A 183 -11.83 15.18 -12.32
N PHE A 184 -13.07 14.87 -12.01
CA PHE A 184 -14.24 15.59 -12.54
C PHE A 184 -14.55 16.88 -11.76
N GLY A 185 -13.95 17.08 -10.59
CA GLY A 185 -14.12 18.27 -9.76
C GLY A 185 -15.31 18.20 -8.81
N GLU A 186 -15.70 16.99 -8.40
CA GLU A 186 -16.84 16.72 -7.52
C GLU A 186 -16.47 16.77 -6.04
N LEU A 187 -15.20 16.54 -5.70
CA LEU A 187 -14.70 16.64 -4.32
C LEU A 187 -14.43 18.09 -3.89
N ALA A 188 -14.23 18.31 -2.58
CA ALA A 188 -13.82 19.60 -2.04
C ALA A 188 -12.45 20.03 -2.60
N HIS A 189 -11.50 19.09 -2.70
CA HIS A 189 -10.24 19.29 -3.40
C HIS A 189 -10.48 19.25 -4.91
N LYS A 190 -10.21 20.37 -5.59
CA LYS A 190 -10.43 20.49 -7.04
C LYS A 190 -9.16 20.11 -7.84
N PRO A 191 -9.32 19.51 -9.03
CA PRO A 191 -8.20 19.19 -9.90
C PRO A 191 -7.66 20.48 -10.52
N GLN A 192 -6.33 20.60 -10.59
CA GLN A 192 -5.63 21.78 -11.09
C GLN A 192 -4.53 21.38 -12.08
N GLY A 193 -4.20 22.27 -13.01
CA GLY A 193 -3.12 22.05 -13.99
C GLY A 193 -3.57 21.39 -15.31
N ALA A 194 -2.72 21.53 -16.33
CA ALA A 194 -3.05 21.19 -17.70
C ALA A 194 -3.09 19.67 -17.95
N LEU A 195 -2.30 18.88 -17.21
CA LEU A 195 -2.28 17.43 -17.40
C LEU A 195 -3.61 16.79 -16.98
N LEU A 196 -4.14 17.14 -15.80
CA LEU A 196 -5.44 16.65 -15.35
C LEU A 196 -6.57 17.13 -16.25
N GLY A 197 -6.50 18.36 -16.77
CA GLY A 197 -7.44 18.85 -17.78
C GLY A 197 -7.50 17.93 -19.01
N ARG A 198 -6.34 17.56 -19.56
CA ARG A 198 -6.27 16.61 -20.68
C ARG A 198 -6.73 15.20 -20.31
N MET A 199 -6.42 14.73 -19.10
CA MET A 199 -6.88 13.43 -18.60
C MET A 199 -8.40 13.38 -18.48
N LYS A 200 -9.04 14.48 -18.04
CA LYS A 200 -10.50 14.63 -17.99
C LYS A 200 -11.12 14.66 -19.39
N GLU A 201 -10.56 15.43 -20.32
CA GLU A 201 -11.06 15.53 -21.70
C GLU A 201 -11.04 14.21 -22.45
N LYS A 202 -10.00 13.40 -22.23
CA LYS A 202 -9.80 12.09 -22.87
C LYS A 202 -10.03 10.95 -21.90
N TYR A 203 -10.93 11.10 -20.94
CA TYR A 203 -11.08 10.15 -19.84
C TYR A 203 -11.30 8.71 -20.34
N VAL A 204 -10.48 7.80 -19.81
CA VAL A 204 -10.64 6.36 -19.96
C VAL A 204 -10.75 5.79 -18.54
N PRO A 205 -11.78 4.98 -18.23
CA PRO A 205 -11.92 4.35 -16.93
C PRO A 205 -10.66 3.61 -16.52
N GLU A 206 -10.34 3.71 -15.23
CA GLU A 206 -9.17 3.07 -14.64
C GLU A 206 -9.30 1.56 -14.77
N MET A 207 -8.23 0.88 -15.18
CA MET A 207 -8.25 -0.57 -15.19
C MET A 207 -7.94 -1.11 -13.77
N THR A 208 -8.64 -2.19 -13.39
CA THR A 208 -8.42 -2.98 -12.16
C THR A 208 -7.93 -4.39 -12.45
N GLY A 209 -7.02 -4.92 -11.63
CA GLY A 209 -6.52 -6.27 -11.76
C GLY A 209 -6.07 -6.84 -10.42
N CYS A 210 -5.79 -8.13 -10.38
CA CYS A 210 -5.23 -8.75 -9.18
C CYS A 210 -4.09 -9.71 -9.50
N ILE A 211 -3.21 -9.90 -8.52
CA ILE A 211 -2.09 -10.83 -8.61
C ILE A 211 -2.44 -12.04 -7.74
N PHE A 212 -2.16 -13.23 -8.23
CA PHE A 212 -2.16 -14.47 -7.45
C PHE A 212 -0.76 -15.07 -7.44
N ARG A 213 -0.35 -15.60 -6.29
CA ARG A 213 0.99 -16.18 -6.09
C ARG A 213 0.84 -17.57 -5.50
N ALA A 214 1.43 -18.56 -6.15
CA ALA A 214 1.49 -19.93 -5.68
C ALA A 214 2.93 -20.42 -5.84
N GLU A 215 3.61 -20.71 -4.72
CA GLU A 215 5.02 -21.15 -4.67
C GLU A 215 5.93 -20.52 -5.75
N ASP A 216 6.13 -21.21 -6.88
CA ASP A 216 7.01 -20.80 -7.98
C ASP A 216 6.31 -20.10 -9.16
N SER A 217 4.99 -19.94 -9.08
CA SER A 217 4.14 -19.35 -10.13
C SER A 217 3.50 -18.05 -9.69
N ILE A 218 3.43 -17.11 -10.63
CA ILE A 218 2.74 -15.83 -10.49
C ILE A 218 1.69 -15.76 -11.58
N PHE A 219 0.50 -15.29 -11.22
CA PHE A 219 -0.58 -15.06 -12.17
C PHE A 219 -1.05 -13.62 -12.06
N PHE A 220 -1.35 -13.00 -13.19
CA PHE A 220 -1.93 -11.67 -13.27
C PHE A 220 -3.31 -11.76 -13.92
N CYS A 221 -4.33 -11.39 -13.18
CA CYS A 221 -5.72 -11.34 -13.63
C CYS A 221 -6.07 -9.91 -14.00
N VAL A 222 -6.50 -9.71 -15.24
CA VAL A 222 -6.95 -8.42 -15.77
C VAL A 222 -8.45 -8.29 -15.55
N GLY A 223 -8.88 -7.23 -14.86
CA GLY A 223 -10.28 -6.89 -14.66
C GLY A 223 -10.75 -6.85 -13.19
N PRO A 224 -10.41 -7.82 -12.33
CA PRO A 224 -10.90 -7.81 -10.94
C PRO A 224 -10.36 -6.63 -10.14
N ASP A 225 -11.20 -6.02 -9.32
CA ASP A 225 -10.86 -5.01 -8.30
C ASP A 225 -10.79 -5.61 -6.89
N GLU A 226 -10.83 -6.93 -6.81
CA GLU A 226 -10.86 -7.74 -5.61
C GLU A 226 -9.71 -8.76 -5.59
N ALA A 227 -9.40 -9.26 -4.39
CA ALA A 227 -8.33 -10.23 -4.21
C ALA A 227 -8.58 -11.53 -4.98
N ALA A 228 -7.50 -12.14 -5.48
CA ALA A 228 -7.58 -13.44 -6.13
C ALA A 228 -8.07 -14.53 -5.17
N VAL A 229 -9.03 -15.34 -5.62
CA VAL A 229 -9.59 -16.46 -4.86
C VAL A 229 -9.31 -17.76 -5.58
N VAL A 230 -8.60 -18.67 -4.90
CA VAL A 230 -8.33 -20.03 -5.36
C VAL A 230 -8.67 -21.01 -4.25
N HIS A 231 -9.64 -21.89 -4.51
CA HIS A 231 -10.08 -22.92 -3.59
C HIS A 231 -9.19 -24.14 -3.70
N HIS A 232 -8.62 -24.56 -2.57
CA HIS A 232 -7.82 -25.77 -2.48
C HIS A 232 -8.72 -26.90 -1.96
N PRO A 233 -8.85 -28.04 -2.69
CA PRO A 233 -9.57 -29.20 -2.19
C PRO A 233 -8.97 -29.68 -0.85
N GLU A 234 -9.80 -30.31 -0.02
CA GLU A 234 -9.36 -30.81 1.28
C GLU A 234 -8.19 -31.79 1.13
N GLY A 235 -7.12 -31.59 1.90
CA GLY A 235 -5.89 -32.39 1.83
C GLY A 235 -4.96 -32.09 0.65
N VAL A 236 -5.30 -31.13 -0.23
CA VAL A 236 -4.46 -30.72 -1.36
C VAL A 236 -3.69 -29.45 -1.02
N GLU A 237 -2.39 -29.59 -0.77
CA GLU A 237 -1.51 -28.46 -0.48
C GLU A 237 -1.04 -27.72 -1.74
N LYS A 238 -0.96 -28.41 -2.89
CA LYS A 238 -0.47 -27.84 -4.15
C LYS A 238 -1.45 -28.08 -5.30
N MET A 239 -1.67 -27.04 -6.08
CA MET A 239 -2.53 -27.06 -7.26
C MET A 239 -1.69 -26.87 -8.53
N SER A 240 -2.05 -27.56 -9.61
CA SER A 240 -1.35 -27.37 -10.88
C SER A 240 -1.62 -25.95 -11.45
N PRO A 241 -0.67 -25.35 -12.19
CA PRO A 241 -0.88 -24.05 -12.83
C PRO A 241 -2.12 -23.97 -13.71
N SER A 242 -2.48 -25.07 -14.39
CA SER A 242 -3.69 -25.17 -15.22
C SER A 242 -4.97 -25.08 -14.41
N GLU A 243 -5.04 -25.71 -13.25
CA GLU A 243 -6.21 -25.65 -12.36
C GLU A 243 -6.35 -24.26 -11.73
N VAL A 244 -5.22 -23.65 -11.32
CA VAL A 244 -5.19 -22.26 -10.84
C VAL A 244 -5.72 -21.31 -11.92
N LEU A 245 -5.21 -21.42 -13.15
CA LEU A 245 -5.65 -20.60 -14.27
C LEU A 245 -7.15 -20.77 -14.55
N ALA A 246 -7.65 -22.00 -14.52
CA ALA A 246 -9.07 -22.28 -14.71
C ALA A 246 -9.93 -21.61 -13.64
N GLN A 247 -9.56 -21.67 -12.36
CA GLN A 247 -10.28 -21.00 -11.29
C GLN A 247 -10.24 -19.48 -11.42
N LEU A 248 -9.05 -18.91 -11.60
CA LEU A 248 -8.88 -17.46 -11.73
C LEU A 248 -9.66 -16.88 -12.92
N SER A 249 -9.74 -17.62 -14.02
CA SER A 249 -10.48 -17.18 -15.22
C SER A 249 -11.99 -17.10 -15.00
N THR A 250 -12.51 -17.76 -13.96
CA THR A 250 -13.93 -17.71 -13.59
C THR A 250 -14.24 -16.62 -12.56
N MET A 251 -13.23 -15.89 -12.08
CA MET A 251 -13.46 -14.82 -11.12
C MET A 251 -14.36 -13.72 -11.71
N PRO A 252 -15.22 -13.09 -10.87
CA PRO A 252 -16.01 -11.93 -11.29
C PRO A 252 -15.12 -10.85 -11.91
N SER A 253 -15.61 -10.25 -12.99
CA SER A 253 -14.92 -9.19 -13.75
C SER A 253 -13.57 -9.58 -14.37
N CYS A 254 -13.14 -10.84 -14.26
CA CYS A 254 -11.91 -11.31 -14.90
C CYS A 254 -12.09 -11.43 -16.42
N LYS A 255 -11.20 -10.76 -17.15
CA LYS A 255 -11.18 -10.73 -18.62
C LYS A 255 -10.10 -11.65 -19.18
N GLU A 256 -8.94 -11.64 -18.55
CA GLU A 256 -7.77 -12.41 -18.96
C GLU A 256 -6.96 -12.83 -17.74
N VAL A 257 -6.32 -14.01 -17.82
CA VAL A 257 -5.39 -14.49 -16.81
C VAL A 257 -4.09 -14.88 -17.49
N HIS A 258 -2.99 -14.31 -16.99
CA HIS A 258 -1.66 -14.55 -17.50
C HIS A 258 -0.84 -15.26 -16.43
N GLN A 259 -0.38 -16.48 -16.69
CA GLN A 259 0.75 -17.02 -15.93
C GLN A 259 2.00 -16.24 -16.37
N THR A 260 2.71 -15.67 -15.39
CA THR A 260 3.76 -14.68 -15.62
C THR A 260 4.94 -14.89 -14.69
N ASN A 261 5.96 -14.05 -14.84
CA ASN A 261 7.10 -13.94 -13.94
C ASN A 261 7.36 -12.47 -13.62
N PHE A 262 8.29 -12.18 -12.72
CA PHE A 262 8.58 -10.81 -12.31
C PHE A 262 8.90 -9.85 -13.48
N MET A 263 9.69 -10.28 -14.45
CA MET A 263 10.05 -9.43 -15.58
C MET A 263 8.83 -9.13 -16.46
N GLN A 264 8.04 -10.16 -16.78
CA GLN A 264 6.84 -10.00 -17.61
C GLN A 264 5.74 -9.23 -16.87
N LEU A 265 5.54 -9.49 -15.59
CA LEU A 265 4.55 -8.82 -14.74
C LEU A 265 4.78 -7.30 -14.71
N HIS A 266 6.03 -6.87 -14.63
CA HIS A 266 6.37 -5.45 -14.71
C HIS A 266 5.86 -4.80 -16.00
N ASP A 267 6.19 -5.40 -17.14
CA ASP A 267 5.84 -4.86 -18.45
C ASP A 267 4.33 -4.92 -18.67
N GLN A 268 3.70 -6.03 -18.28
CA GLN A 268 2.25 -6.22 -18.32
C GLN A 268 1.53 -5.13 -17.53
N ILE A 269 1.93 -4.85 -16.28
CA ILE A 269 1.30 -3.82 -15.45
C ILE A 269 1.43 -2.43 -16.05
N LEU A 270 2.58 -2.09 -16.64
CA LEU A 270 2.77 -0.79 -17.26
C LEU A 270 1.96 -0.63 -18.54
N GLU A 271 1.97 -1.64 -19.42
CA GLU A 271 1.15 -1.65 -20.63
C GLU A 271 -0.33 -1.51 -20.29
N TYR A 272 -0.77 -2.35 -19.36
CA TYR A 272 -2.12 -2.36 -18.82
C TYR A 272 -2.55 -1.00 -18.26
N THR A 273 -1.74 -0.38 -17.40
CA THR A 273 -2.07 0.92 -16.80
C THR A 273 -2.03 2.04 -17.83
N SER A 274 -1.13 1.96 -18.83
CA SER A 274 -1.04 2.96 -19.89
C SER A 274 -2.31 3.03 -20.76
N ALA A 275 -3.02 1.90 -20.87
CA ALA A 275 -4.27 1.81 -21.61
C ALA A 275 -5.47 2.44 -20.87
N SER A 276 -5.34 2.84 -19.61
CA SER A 276 -6.33 3.62 -18.84
C SER A 276 -5.81 5.00 -18.42
N ASN A 277 -5.34 5.78 -19.39
CA ASN A 277 -4.79 7.13 -19.15
C ASN A 277 -3.66 7.18 -18.12
N ASN A 278 -2.93 6.08 -17.95
CA ASN A 278 -1.87 5.91 -16.97
C ASN A 278 -2.35 5.90 -15.51
N VAL A 279 -3.60 5.49 -15.24
CA VAL A 279 -4.10 5.28 -13.87
C VAL A 279 -4.76 3.91 -13.76
N GLY A 280 -4.35 3.11 -12.77
CA GLY A 280 -4.86 1.75 -12.59
C GLY A 280 -4.73 1.26 -11.16
N GLY A 281 -5.36 0.12 -10.89
CA GLY A 281 -5.49 -0.48 -9.57
C GLY A 281 -5.09 -1.95 -9.57
N ILE A 282 -4.35 -2.37 -8.54
CA ILE A 282 -3.91 -3.76 -8.37
C ILE A 282 -4.18 -4.25 -6.94
N VAL A 283 -4.88 -5.37 -6.82
CA VAL A 283 -4.99 -6.12 -5.56
C VAL A 283 -3.94 -7.22 -5.53
N ASP A 284 -2.99 -7.16 -4.60
CA ASP A 284 -1.99 -8.22 -4.42
C ASP A 284 -2.52 -9.34 -3.52
N TYR A 285 -1.85 -10.49 -3.49
CA TYR A 285 -2.33 -11.69 -2.82
C TYR A 285 -1.87 -11.75 -1.36
N TYR A 286 -2.73 -11.29 -0.44
CA TYR A 286 -2.44 -11.25 1.00
C TYR A 286 -2.01 -12.59 1.61
N PRO A 287 -2.65 -13.74 1.31
CA PRO A 287 -2.26 -15.02 1.90
C PRO A 287 -0.81 -15.42 1.64
N PHE A 288 -0.24 -15.03 0.49
CA PHE A 288 1.18 -15.29 0.21
C PHE A 288 2.09 -14.43 1.08
N TRP A 289 1.71 -13.16 1.30
CA TRP A 289 2.42 -12.28 2.24
C TRP A 289 2.32 -12.79 3.69
N ALA A 290 1.11 -13.12 4.14
CA ALA A 290 0.83 -13.58 5.50
C ALA A 290 1.56 -14.88 5.85
N GLN A 291 1.72 -15.80 4.89
CA GLN A 291 2.49 -17.05 5.07
C GLN A 291 3.96 -16.81 5.37
N GLY A 292 4.52 -15.64 5.00
CA GLY A 292 5.84 -15.21 5.44
C GLY A 292 5.87 -14.64 6.87
N ALA A 293 4.84 -14.90 7.70
CA ALA A 293 4.55 -14.22 8.98
C ALA A 293 4.58 -12.69 8.88
N GLU A 294 4.10 -12.16 7.75
CA GLU A 294 4.12 -10.71 7.49
C GLU A 294 5.53 -10.11 7.61
N ARG A 295 6.58 -10.95 7.56
CA ARG A 295 7.96 -10.49 7.59
C ARG A 295 8.17 -9.58 6.40
N ARG A 296 8.99 -8.55 6.58
CA ARG A 296 9.33 -7.58 5.52
C ARG A 296 9.82 -8.23 4.23
N SER A 297 10.43 -9.42 4.31
CA SER A 297 10.89 -10.23 3.18
C SER A 297 9.78 -10.84 2.33
N GLY A 298 8.55 -10.95 2.85
CA GLY A 298 7.41 -11.51 2.13
C GLY A 298 6.58 -10.50 1.33
N GLY A 299 6.83 -9.18 1.50
CA GLY A 299 5.99 -8.01 1.15
C GLY A 299 5.29 -7.96 -0.21
N LYS A 300 4.63 -6.84 -0.54
CA LYS A 300 4.12 -6.58 -1.91
C LYS A 300 5.28 -6.53 -2.91
N VAL A 301 5.70 -7.69 -3.40
CA VAL A 301 6.88 -7.79 -4.27
C VAL A 301 6.54 -7.20 -5.62
N PHE A 302 7.16 -6.05 -5.92
CA PHE A 302 6.99 -5.38 -7.19
C PHE A 302 8.26 -5.44 -8.03
N PRO A 303 8.19 -5.98 -9.25
CA PRO A 303 9.33 -5.97 -10.15
C PRO A 303 9.56 -4.58 -10.74
N VAL A 304 10.80 -4.09 -10.65
CA VAL A 304 11.23 -2.86 -11.33
C VAL A 304 12.35 -3.17 -12.31
N ALA A 305 12.27 -2.58 -13.51
CA ALA A 305 13.36 -2.64 -14.47
C ALA A 305 14.41 -1.58 -14.11
N ILE A 306 15.55 -2.01 -13.54
CA ILE A 306 16.68 -1.12 -13.19
C ILE A 306 17.61 -0.89 -14.39
N THR A 307 17.56 -1.78 -15.39
CA THR A 307 18.31 -1.67 -16.65
C THR A 307 17.36 -1.77 -17.85
N SER A 308 17.76 -1.16 -18.98
CA SER A 308 17.12 -1.41 -20.27
C SER A 308 17.13 -2.91 -20.53
N SER A 309 15.95 -3.51 -20.61
CA SER A 309 15.78 -4.88 -21.08
C SER A 309 16.47 -5.01 -22.44
N SER A 310 17.47 -5.87 -22.53
CA SER A 310 18.26 -6.13 -23.75
C SER A 310 17.47 -6.80 -24.87
N ARG A 311 16.15 -6.96 -24.73
CA ARG A 311 15.29 -7.63 -25.71
C ARG A 311 14.41 -6.68 -26.54
N VAL A 312 14.41 -5.38 -26.25
CA VAL A 312 13.62 -4.40 -27.01
C VAL A 312 14.57 -3.52 -27.82
N THR A 313 14.44 -3.56 -29.15
CA THR A 313 15.22 -2.77 -30.13
C THR A 313 14.92 -1.27 -30.11
N ALA A 314 14.04 -0.81 -29.21
CA ALA A 314 13.72 0.59 -29.00
C ALA A 314 14.45 1.13 -27.76
N PRO A 315 15.01 2.35 -27.79
CA PRO A 315 15.64 2.96 -26.62
C PRO A 315 14.60 3.13 -25.51
N VAL A 316 14.72 2.32 -24.45
CA VAL A 316 13.85 2.42 -23.27
C VAL A 316 14.23 3.71 -22.53
N THR A 317 13.37 4.73 -22.60
CA THR A 317 13.52 5.93 -21.79
C THR A 317 13.58 5.54 -20.31
N PRO A 318 14.63 5.91 -19.56
CA PRO A 318 14.73 5.58 -18.14
C PRO A 318 13.51 6.09 -17.38
N ARG A 319 12.79 5.18 -16.70
CA ARG A 319 11.63 5.50 -15.86
C ARG A 319 12.11 5.78 -14.44
N PHE A 320 11.50 6.77 -13.78
CA PHE A 320 11.70 6.97 -12.34
C PHE A 320 10.55 6.32 -11.59
N TYR A 321 10.86 5.32 -10.78
CA TYR A 321 9.89 4.67 -9.92
C TYR A 321 9.84 5.40 -8.58
N VAL A 322 8.63 5.68 -8.12
CA VAL A 322 8.35 6.29 -6.83
C VAL A 322 7.42 5.34 -6.09
N PHE A 323 7.77 5.00 -4.85
CA PHE A 323 6.99 4.10 -4.01
C PHE A 323 6.53 4.85 -2.77
N PHE A 324 5.23 4.86 -2.54
CA PHE A 324 4.62 5.33 -1.30
C PHE A 324 4.03 4.10 -0.62
N ASP A 325 4.70 3.65 0.43
CA ASP A 325 4.36 2.42 1.16
C ASP A 325 5.07 2.53 2.52
N ASP A 326 4.42 2.09 3.60
CA ASP A 326 4.95 2.17 4.95
C ASP A 326 6.02 1.09 5.23
N ASN A 327 6.20 0.14 4.31
CA ASN A 327 7.10 -1.00 4.46
C ASN A 327 7.91 -1.32 3.18
N ILE A 328 8.77 -0.38 2.76
CA ILE A 328 9.64 -0.54 1.58
C ILE A 328 11.01 -1.12 1.94
N PHE A 329 11.42 -2.17 1.22
CA PHE A 329 12.78 -2.71 1.24
C PHE A 329 13.27 -3.01 -0.17
N ILE A 330 14.55 -2.71 -0.46
CA ILE A 330 15.17 -3.05 -1.74
C ILE A 330 15.89 -4.40 -1.58
N GLY A 331 15.20 -5.48 -1.95
CA GLY A 331 15.79 -6.81 -2.02
C GLY A 331 16.52 -7.04 -3.34
N ARG A 332 17.71 -7.64 -3.29
CA ARG A 332 18.34 -8.24 -4.47
C ARG A 332 17.82 -9.67 -4.58
N LYS A 333 17.16 -10.03 -5.68
CA LYS A 333 17.04 -11.45 -6.03
C LYS A 333 18.41 -11.92 -6.51
N ASN A 334 18.96 -12.93 -5.84
CA ASN A 334 19.93 -13.79 -6.50
C ASN A 334 19.19 -14.47 -7.66
N GLN A 335 19.78 -14.39 -8.84
CA GLN A 335 19.20 -14.88 -10.10
C GLN A 335 18.77 -16.34 -10.03
#